data_AF-A0A4P8XW03-F1
#
_entry.id   AF-A0A4P8XW03-F1
#
_cell.length_a   1.000
_cell.length_b   1.000
_cell.length_c   1.000
_cell.angle_alpha   90.00
_cell.angle_beta   90.00
_cell.angle_gamma   90.00
#
_symmetry.space_group_name_H-M   'P 1'
#
loop_
_entity.id
_entity.type
_entity.pdbx_description
1 polymer ?
#
loop_
_entity_poly.entity_id
_entity_poly.type
_entity_poly.pdbx_seq_one_letter_code
_entity_poly.pdbx_strand_id
1 'polypeptide(L)'
;MKELNIKRVFSIISAICFLVFGIMNFMSFYSIINTSYANPTDLSSTLTWSSLYTFDYKFNHIMEIIVSITFGILAIMLFTNKKNKILLASSGLNLIASLILLVNVIKLFKLGRMDIIFICLASIVLFVDILVNVIPSLNKNLNITKVLTFILPVVMLISIIFYLIKFFSSDYDSYDIPYLVRGLLLLIGFISAGLWLSNFEFGKAKNTTTTTQYQPVQKKKTSDADKLLTYKKLLDNGSITQEEFEQKKSEVINNK
;
A
#
# COMPACT_ATOMS: atom_id res chain seq x y z
N MET A 1 20.21 17.63 -14.62
CA MET A 1 19.55 17.11 -13.41
C MET A 1 18.76 15.88 -13.81
N LYS A 2 19.08 14.68 -13.28
CA LYS A 2 18.23 13.49 -13.49
C LYS A 2 16.88 13.75 -12.84
N GLU A 3 15.80 13.60 -13.59
CA GLU A 3 14.44 13.70 -13.05
C GLU A 3 14.31 12.78 -11.83
N LEU A 4 13.91 13.36 -10.70
CA LEU A 4 13.67 12.62 -9.48
C LEU A 4 12.47 11.71 -9.70
N ASN A 5 12.68 10.40 -9.72
CA ASN A 5 11.58 9.45 -9.84
C ASN A 5 10.75 9.47 -8.54
N ILE A 6 9.65 10.22 -8.55
CA ILE A 6 8.80 10.45 -7.37
C ILE A 6 8.28 9.15 -6.74
N LYS A 7 8.04 8.10 -7.55
CA LYS A 7 7.67 6.78 -7.02
C LYS A 7 8.78 6.17 -6.18
N ARG A 8 10.04 6.35 -6.59
CA ARG A 8 11.19 5.88 -5.79
C ARG A 8 11.29 6.61 -4.47
N VAL A 9 10.94 7.91 -4.43
CA VAL A 9 10.89 8.69 -3.19
C VAL A 9 9.85 8.10 -2.23
N PHE A 10 8.63 7.86 -2.69
CA PHE A 10 7.59 7.23 -1.87
C PHE A 10 7.97 5.84 -1.37
N SER A 11 8.62 5.03 -2.22
CA SER A 11 9.14 3.72 -1.82
C SER A 11 10.16 3.82 -0.69
N ILE A 12 11.08 4.79 -0.77
CA ILE A 12 12.10 5.03 0.27
C ILE A 12 11.48 5.52 1.57
N ILE A 13 10.54 6.48 1.52
CA ILE A 13 9.84 6.96 2.71
C ILE A 13 9.12 5.81 3.40
N SER A 14 8.37 5.01 2.64
CA SER A 14 7.67 3.84 3.16
C SER A 14 8.63 2.83 3.79
N ALA A 15 9.76 2.55 3.13
CA ALA A 15 10.79 1.66 3.64
C ALA A 15 11.35 2.12 4.99
N ILE A 16 11.69 3.41 5.12
CA ILE A 16 12.20 3.99 6.37
C ILE A 16 11.14 3.85 7.47
N CYS A 17 9.90 4.23 7.19
CA CYS A 17 8.80 4.14 8.17
C CYS A 17 8.58 2.70 8.66
N PHE A 18 8.52 1.72 7.75
CA PHE A 18 8.34 0.31 8.12
C PHE A 18 9.55 -0.26 8.84
N LEU A 19 10.77 0.14 8.47
CA LEU A 19 11.98 -0.29 9.16
C LEU A 19 12.03 0.26 10.59
N VAL A 20 11.79 1.56 10.77
CA VAL A 20 11.79 2.19 12.10
C VAL A 20 10.66 1.61 12.95
N PHE A 21 9.47 1.41 12.38
CA PHE A 21 8.38 0.73 13.08
C PHE A 21 8.79 -0.68 13.53
N GLY A 22 9.37 -1.49 12.63
CA GLY A 22 9.84 -2.83 12.95
C GLY A 22 10.88 -2.84 14.08
N ILE A 23 11.84 -1.91 14.06
CA ILE A 23 12.86 -1.77 15.11
C ILE A 23 12.21 -1.34 16.44
N MET A 24 11.34 -0.33 16.43
CA MET A 24 10.66 0.15 17.64
C MET A 24 9.78 -0.90 18.26
N ASN A 25 9.08 -1.68 17.44
CA ASN A 25 8.27 -2.79 17.91
C ASN A 25 9.19 -3.83 18.54
N PHE A 26 10.25 -4.26 17.84
CA PHE A 26 11.26 -5.19 18.37
C PHE A 26 11.92 -4.75 19.69
N MET A 27 12.32 -3.48 19.80
CA MET A 27 13.04 -2.91 20.96
C MET A 27 12.21 -2.94 22.25
N SER A 28 10.90 -2.67 22.17
CA SER A 28 10.04 -2.76 23.35
C SER A 28 10.03 -4.17 23.97
N PHE A 29 10.30 -5.19 23.17
CA PHE A 29 10.34 -6.58 23.63
C PHE A 29 11.68 -6.97 24.25
N TYR A 30 12.81 -6.40 23.81
CA TYR A 30 14.11 -6.68 24.44
C TYR A 30 14.09 -6.34 25.93
N SER A 31 13.42 -5.25 26.32
CA SER A 31 13.26 -4.85 27.73
C SER A 31 12.41 -5.83 28.56
N ILE A 32 11.40 -6.47 27.93
CA ILE A 32 10.46 -7.39 28.60
C ILE A 32 11.06 -8.78 28.76
N ILE A 33 11.80 -9.27 27.75
CA ILE A 33 12.49 -10.55 27.86
C ILE A 33 13.53 -10.46 28.99
N ASN A 34 14.31 -9.38 29.06
CA ASN A 34 15.32 -9.23 30.12
C ASN A 34 14.73 -9.10 31.54
N THR A 35 13.53 -8.53 31.69
CA THR A 35 12.85 -8.40 32.99
C THR A 35 12.02 -9.62 33.37
N SER A 36 11.49 -10.38 32.41
CA SER A 36 10.71 -11.62 32.65
C SER A 36 11.58 -12.82 33.04
N TYR A 37 12.90 -12.74 32.87
CA TYR A 37 13.87 -13.69 33.42
C TYR A 37 14.26 -13.37 34.87
N ALA A 38 13.84 -12.23 35.43
CA ALA A 38 13.99 -11.92 36.85
C ALA A 38 12.83 -12.54 37.66
N ASN A 39 13.07 -13.74 38.19
CA ASN A 39 12.33 -14.47 39.22
C ASN A 39 10.83 -14.78 39.02
N PRO A 40 10.50 -16.02 38.61
CA PRO A 40 9.17 -16.61 38.78
C PRO A 40 8.88 -17.09 40.23
N THR A 41 9.77 -16.85 41.20
CA THR A 41 9.73 -17.52 42.51
C THR A 41 8.69 -16.98 43.49
N ASP A 42 8.00 -15.87 43.20
CA ASP A 42 7.09 -15.24 44.18
C ASP A 42 5.60 -15.53 43.96
N LEU A 43 5.22 -16.41 43.02
CA LEU A 43 3.82 -16.81 42.83
C LEU A 43 3.56 -18.26 43.26
N SER A 44 3.72 -18.52 44.55
CA SER A 44 3.08 -19.68 45.18
C SER A 44 1.57 -19.43 45.28
N SER A 45 0.79 -20.37 44.73
CA SER A 45 -0.67 -20.56 44.83
C SER A 45 -1.56 -19.98 43.71
N THR A 46 -1.73 -20.75 42.64
CA THR A 46 -3.00 -21.12 41.94
C THR A 46 -2.68 -21.52 40.49
N LEU A 47 -2.64 -22.82 40.22
CA LEU A 47 -1.89 -23.42 39.11
C LEU A 47 -2.66 -23.61 37.78
N THR A 48 -3.80 -22.96 37.56
CA THR A 48 -4.59 -23.18 36.32
C THR A 48 -4.82 -21.93 35.49
N TRP A 49 -4.83 -20.74 36.09
CA TRP A 49 -5.02 -19.49 35.35
C TRP A 49 -3.71 -18.77 35.06
N SER A 50 -2.75 -18.78 35.99
CA SER A 50 -1.45 -18.09 35.82
C SER A 50 -0.59 -18.66 34.67
N SER A 51 -0.67 -19.97 34.40
CA SER A 51 0.08 -20.65 33.33
C SER A 51 -0.49 -20.36 31.93
N LEU A 52 -1.82 -20.29 31.79
CA LEU A 52 -2.49 -19.89 30.55
C LEU A 52 -2.18 -18.43 30.20
N TYR A 53 -2.30 -17.52 31.17
CA TYR A 53 -1.98 -16.10 30.98
C TYR A 53 -0.51 -15.85 30.61
N THR A 54 0.44 -16.60 31.19
CA THR A 54 1.88 -16.47 30.84
C THR A 54 2.22 -17.09 29.48
N PHE A 55 1.57 -18.19 29.09
CA PHE A 55 1.72 -18.76 27.75
C PHE A 55 1.17 -17.82 26.68
N ASP A 56 -0.04 -17.28 26.87
CA ASP A 56 -0.66 -16.34 25.94
C ASP A 56 0.13 -15.03 25.83
N TYR A 57 0.74 -14.58 26.93
CA TYR A 57 1.63 -13.42 26.92
C TYR A 57 2.87 -13.68 26.06
N LYS A 58 3.61 -14.77 26.31
CA LYS A 58 4.79 -15.16 25.51
C LYS A 58 4.44 -15.38 24.03
N PHE A 59 3.30 -16.01 23.75
CA PHE A 59 2.85 -16.26 22.40
C PHE A 59 2.53 -14.96 21.65
N ASN A 60 1.82 -14.01 22.28
CA ASN A 60 1.58 -12.70 21.68
C ASN A 60 2.89 -11.97 21.35
N HIS A 61 3.92 -12.07 22.20
CA HIS A 61 5.24 -11.47 21.91
C HIS A 61 5.93 -12.10 20.71
N ILE A 62 5.89 -13.44 20.59
CA ILE A 62 6.44 -14.13 19.41
C ILE A 62 5.75 -13.61 18.14
N MET A 63 4.42 -13.46 18.18
CA MET A 63 3.67 -12.94 17.04
C MET A 63 4.02 -11.48 16.72
N GLU A 64 4.22 -10.63 17.73
CA GLU A 64 4.66 -9.23 17.53
C GLU A 64 6.10 -9.13 16.99
N ILE A 65 6.99 -10.07 17.36
CA ILE A 65 8.32 -10.21 16.74
C ILE A 65 8.19 -10.59 15.27
N ILE A 66 7.32 -11.56 14.94
CA ILE A 66 7.06 -11.96 13.55
C ILE A 66 6.57 -10.76 12.74
N VAL A 67 5.62 -9.98 13.28
CA VAL A 67 5.14 -8.73 12.65
C VAL A 67 6.29 -7.74 12.42
N SER A 68 7.18 -7.59 13.40
CA SER A 68 8.35 -6.69 13.29
C SER A 68 9.29 -7.13 12.16
N ILE A 69 9.56 -8.43 12.07
CA ILE A 69 10.40 -9.01 11.01
C ILE A 69 9.73 -8.83 9.65
N THR A 70 8.42 -9.05 9.52
CA THR A 70 7.71 -8.87 8.25
C THR A 70 7.78 -7.42 7.77
N PHE A 71 7.64 -6.43 8.65
CA PHE A 71 7.85 -5.03 8.29
C PHE A 71 9.29 -4.74 7.87
N GLY A 72 10.29 -5.38 8.49
CA GLY A 72 11.68 -5.31 8.04
C GLY A 72 11.87 -5.84 6.62
N ILE A 73 11.27 -6.97 6.28
CA ILE A 73 11.35 -7.54 4.92
C ILE A 73 10.60 -6.64 3.92
N LEU A 74 9.42 -6.12 4.27
CA LEU A 74 8.68 -5.16 3.45
C LEU A 74 9.54 -3.92 3.17
N ALA A 75 10.23 -3.38 4.18
CA ALA A 75 11.13 -2.25 4.03
C ALA A 75 12.29 -2.54 3.06
N ILE A 76 12.96 -3.68 3.20
CA ILE A 76 14.02 -4.11 2.28
C ILE A 76 13.47 -4.18 0.85
N MET A 77 12.30 -4.78 0.67
CA MET A 77 11.68 -4.90 -0.64
C MET A 77 11.34 -3.53 -1.26
N LEU A 78 10.85 -2.59 -0.46
CA LEU A 78 10.60 -1.21 -0.87
C LEU A 78 11.90 -0.48 -1.22
N PHE A 79 13.01 -0.70 -0.52
CA PHE A 79 14.32 -0.15 -0.93
C PHE A 79 14.78 -0.68 -2.29
N THR A 80 14.52 -1.95 -2.59
CA THR A 80 14.85 -2.51 -3.91
C THR A 80 13.92 -2.02 -5.02
N ASN A 81 12.81 -1.35 -4.68
CA ASN A 81 11.83 -0.79 -5.61
C ASN A 81 11.26 -1.85 -6.59
N LYS A 82 11.12 -3.10 -6.12
CA LYS A 82 10.66 -4.24 -6.93
C LYS A 82 9.32 -4.77 -6.42
N LYS A 83 8.32 -4.80 -7.30
CA LYS A 83 7.05 -5.50 -7.08
C LYS A 83 7.24 -6.99 -7.42
N ASN A 84 7.50 -7.84 -6.43
CA ASN A 84 7.80 -9.26 -6.67
C ASN A 84 7.04 -10.19 -5.71
N LYS A 85 7.22 -11.51 -5.89
CA LYS A 85 6.60 -12.54 -5.07
C LYS A 85 7.06 -12.52 -3.60
N ILE A 86 8.26 -12.01 -3.31
CA ILE A 86 8.77 -11.87 -1.94
C ILE A 86 7.97 -10.81 -1.19
N LEU A 87 7.74 -9.64 -1.81
CA LEU A 87 6.89 -8.58 -1.25
C LEU A 87 5.49 -9.12 -0.93
N LEU A 88 4.91 -9.89 -1.85
CA LEU A 88 3.61 -10.54 -1.64
C LEU A 88 3.65 -11.52 -0.46
N ALA A 89 4.65 -12.42 -0.42
CA ALA A 89 4.80 -13.38 0.66
C ALA A 89 4.96 -12.71 2.03
N SER A 90 5.76 -11.65 2.12
CA SER A 90 5.96 -10.88 3.36
C SER A 90 4.68 -10.20 3.83
N SER A 91 3.91 -9.59 2.91
CA SER A 91 2.62 -9.01 3.26
C SER A 91 1.59 -10.06 3.69
N GLY A 92 1.62 -11.26 3.11
CA GLY A 92 0.79 -12.38 3.51
C GLY A 92 1.14 -12.91 4.89
N LEU A 93 2.45 -13.03 5.21
CA LEU A 93 2.90 -13.43 6.53
C LEU A 93 2.51 -12.39 7.60
N ASN A 94 2.62 -11.10 7.28
CA ASN A 94 2.18 -10.01 8.16
C ASN A 94 0.67 -10.09 8.44
N LEU A 95 -0.13 -10.38 7.42
CA LEU A 95 -1.57 -10.59 7.55
C LEU A 95 -1.88 -11.78 8.46
N ILE A 96 -1.26 -12.94 8.22
CA ILE A 96 -1.47 -14.14 9.05
C ILE A 96 -1.11 -13.85 10.51
N ALA A 97 0.03 -13.21 10.75
CA ALA A 97 0.46 -12.85 12.11
C ALA A 97 -0.52 -11.89 12.79
N SER A 98 -1.02 -10.88 12.06
CA SER A 98 -2.02 -9.94 12.55
C SER A 98 -3.35 -10.62 12.89
N LEU A 99 -3.79 -11.59 12.07
CA LEU A 99 -5.02 -12.37 12.32
C LEU A 99 -4.90 -13.23 13.58
N ILE A 100 -3.76 -13.87 13.79
CA ILE A 100 -3.50 -14.66 15.00
C ILE A 100 -3.53 -13.77 16.24
N LEU A 101 -2.90 -12.59 16.18
CA LEU A 101 -2.95 -11.59 17.26
C LEU A 101 -4.38 -11.13 17.53
N LEU A 102 -5.17 -10.87 16.49
CA LEU A 102 -6.57 -10.48 16.61
C LEU A 102 -7.39 -11.55 17.33
N VAL A 103 -7.24 -12.82 16.93
CA VAL A 103 -7.92 -13.96 17.59
C VAL A 103 -7.56 -14.02 19.08
N ASN A 104 -6.29 -13.80 19.43
CA ASN A 104 -5.86 -13.79 20.84
C ASN A 104 -6.45 -12.61 21.62
N VAL A 105 -6.52 -11.41 21.04
CA VAL A 105 -7.15 -10.25 21.68
C VAL A 105 -8.62 -10.51 21.96
N ILE A 106 -9.34 -11.10 20.99
CA ILE A 106 -10.75 -11.47 21.14
C ILE A 106 -10.91 -12.51 22.26
N LYS A 107 -10.11 -13.57 22.26
CA LYS A 107 -10.15 -14.63 23.30
C LYS A 107 -9.94 -14.09 24.71
N LEU A 108 -9.01 -13.13 24.86
CA LEU A 108 -8.65 -12.56 26.16
C LEU A 108 -9.56 -11.40 26.59
N PHE A 109 -10.62 -11.07 25.82
CA PHE A 109 -11.50 -9.92 26.06
C PHE A 109 -10.75 -8.61 26.36
N LYS A 110 -9.57 -8.43 25.74
CA LYS A 110 -8.74 -7.24 25.94
C LYS A 110 -9.26 -6.09 25.07
N LEU A 111 -10.42 -5.56 25.43
CA LEU A 111 -11.03 -4.36 24.82
C LEU A 111 -10.09 -3.14 24.80
N GLY A 112 -9.07 -3.12 25.65
CA GLY A 112 -8.04 -2.08 25.66
C GLY A 112 -7.04 -2.11 24.50
N ARG A 113 -7.05 -3.15 23.65
CA ARG A 113 -6.13 -3.33 22.50
C ARG A 113 -6.81 -3.20 21.13
N MET A 114 -7.61 -2.16 20.96
CA MET A 114 -8.25 -1.85 19.68
C MET A 114 -7.24 -1.56 18.56
N ASP A 115 -6.01 -1.18 18.91
CA ASP A 115 -4.88 -1.01 17.98
C ASP A 115 -4.64 -2.25 17.11
N ILE A 116 -4.73 -3.45 17.68
CA ILE A 116 -4.54 -4.71 16.93
C ILE A 116 -5.61 -4.89 15.87
N ILE A 117 -6.86 -4.49 16.15
CA ILE A 117 -7.96 -4.60 15.18
C ILE A 117 -7.65 -3.74 13.95
N PHE A 118 -7.24 -2.49 14.17
CA PHE A 118 -6.88 -1.58 13.09
C PHE A 118 -5.63 -2.03 12.33
N ILE A 119 -4.62 -2.56 13.03
CA ILE A 119 -3.44 -3.14 12.39
C ILE A 119 -3.85 -4.33 11.51
N CYS A 120 -4.74 -5.20 11.98
CA CYS A 120 -5.23 -6.33 11.19
C CYS A 120 -5.98 -5.87 9.94
N LEU A 121 -6.87 -4.87 10.07
CA LEU A 121 -7.57 -4.28 8.92
C LEU A 121 -6.59 -3.67 7.92
N ALA A 122 -5.59 -2.92 8.39
CA ALA A 122 -4.55 -2.36 7.53
C ALA A 122 -3.73 -3.46 6.84
N SER A 123 -3.38 -4.55 7.53
CA SER A 123 -2.68 -5.70 6.96
C SER A 123 -3.49 -6.39 5.85
N ILE A 124 -4.81 -6.51 6.01
CA ILE A 124 -5.70 -7.06 4.97
C ILE A 124 -5.64 -6.20 3.72
N VAL A 125 -5.86 -4.89 3.87
CA VAL A 125 -5.92 -3.96 2.73
C VAL A 125 -4.55 -3.86 2.05
N LEU A 126 -3.45 -3.85 2.81
CA LEU A 126 -2.08 -3.85 2.28
C LEU A 126 -1.82 -5.12 1.45
N PHE A 127 -2.19 -6.28 1.99
CA PHE A 127 -2.02 -7.55 1.29
C PHE A 127 -2.80 -7.56 -0.03
N VAL A 128 -4.06 -7.10 -0.02
CA VAL A 128 -4.88 -7.01 -1.23
C VAL A 128 -4.27 -6.05 -2.25
N ASP A 129 -3.78 -4.89 -1.82
CA ASP A 129 -3.16 -3.91 -2.74
C ASP A 129 -1.88 -4.48 -3.37
N ILE A 130 -1.02 -5.12 -2.57
CA ILE A 130 0.19 -5.80 -3.07
C ILE A 130 -0.18 -6.97 -3.99
N LEU A 131 -1.19 -7.77 -3.64
CA LEU A 131 -1.65 -8.91 -4.44
C LEU A 131 -2.07 -8.47 -5.85
N VAL A 132 -2.90 -7.43 -5.94
CA VAL A 132 -3.33 -6.87 -7.23
C VAL A 132 -2.15 -6.28 -8.01
N ASN A 133 -1.18 -5.68 -7.32
CA ASN A 133 0.00 -5.09 -7.96
C ASN A 133 1.07 -6.10 -8.41
N VAL A 134 1.20 -7.24 -7.73
CA VAL A 134 2.18 -8.30 -8.02
C VAL A 134 1.62 -9.31 -9.03
N ILE A 135 0.31 -9.52 -9.05
CA ILE A 135 -0.37 -10.45 -9.96
C ILE A 135 -1.16 -9.65 -11.02
N PRO A 136 -0.59 -9.39 -12.22
CA PRO A 136 -1.21 -8.51 -13.21
C PRO A 136 -2.58 -8.98 -13.71
N SER A 137 -2.84 -10.29 -13.69
CA SER A 137 -4.13 -10.86 -14.10
C SER A 137 -5.30 -10.45 -13.19
N LEU A 138 -5.01 -10.01 -11.96
CA LEU A 138 -5.99 -9.47 -11.00
C LEU A 138 -6.18 -7.94 -11.16
N ASN A 139 -5.21 -7.25 -11.79
CA ASN A 139 -5.24 -5.80 -12.01
C ASN A 139 -6.02 -5.40 -13.27
N LYS A 140 -7.16 -6.05 -13.53
CA LYS A 140 -8.01 -5.73 -14.69
C LYS A 140 -8.71 -4.37 -14.53
N ASN A 141 -8.93 -3.93 -13.29
CA ASN A 141 -9.54 -2.65 -12.96
C ASN A 141 -8.53 -1.72 -12.27
N LEU A 142 -7.90 -0.85 -13.07
CA LEU A 142 -6.90 0.17 -12.68
C LEU A 142 -7.32 1.09 -11.51
N ASN A 143 -8.61 1.15 -11.18
CA ASN A 143 -9.13 2.03 -10.13
C ASN A 143 -9.06 1.43 -8.72
N ILE A 144 -8.99 0.10 -8.57
CA ILE A 144 -9.04 -0.54 -7.24
C ILE A 144 -7.81 -0.14 -6.40
N THR A 145 -6.61 -0.16 -6.99
CA THR A 145 -5.37 0.22 -6.29
C THR A 145 -5.38 1.67 -5.82
N LYS A 146 -5.99 2.58 -6.60
CA LYS A 146 -6.17 3.99 -6.19
C LYS A 146 -7.07 4.11 -4.96
N VAL A 147 -8.14 3.34 -4.90
CA VAL A 147 -9.06 3.34 -3.75
C VAL A 147 -8.37 2.73 -2.52
N LEU A 148 -7.73 1.57 -2.68
CA LEU A 148 -7.01 0.88 -1.59
C LEU A 148 -5.90 1.75 -0.97
N THR A 149 -5.22 2.54 -1.80
CA THR A 149 -4.19 3.52 -1.35
C THR A 149 -4.71 4.48 -0.29
N PHE A 150 -5.99 4.86 -0.30
CA PHE A 150 -6.57 5.79 0.67
C PHE A 150 -7.30 5.10 1.82
N ILE A 151 -7.68 3.83 1.68
CA ILE A 151 -8.29 3.07 2.79
C ILE A 151 -7.25 2.85 3.89
N LEU A 152 -6.02 2.49 3.54
CA LEU A 152 -4.92 2.24 4.49
C LEU A 152 -4.68 3.40 5.47
N PRO A 153 -4.47 4.64 4.98
CA PRO A 153 -4.26 5.79 5.85
C PRO A 153 -5.48 6.13 6.69
N VAL A 154 -6.69 5.96 6.16
CA VAL A 154 -7.93 6.23 6.91
C VAL A 154 -8.07 5.27 8.10
N VAL A 155 -7.82 3.98 7.89
CA VAL A 155 -7.85 2.98 8.98
C VAL A 155 -6.83 3.33 10.06
N MET A 156 -5.62 3.75 9.69
CA MET A 156 -4.60 4.15 10.66
C MET A 156 -4.88 5.48 11.35
N LEU A 157 -5.48 6.43 10.64
CA LEU A 157 -5.90 7.69 11.24
C LEU A 157 -6.97 7.45 12.31
N ILE A 158 -7.95 6.58 12.03
CA ILE A 158 -8.96 6.19 13.01
C ILE A 158 -8.29 5.56 14.24
N SER A 159 -7.32 4.66 14.05
CA SER A 159 -6.55 4.06 15.15
C SER A 159 -5.87 5.12 16.03
N ILE A 160 -5.21 6.11 15.41
CA ILE A 160 -4.56 7.22 16.13
C ILE A 160 -5.60 8.07 16.87
N ILE A 161 -6.76 8.34 16.29
CA ILE A 161 -7.83 9.11 16.95
C ILE A 161 -8.35 8.37 18.18
N PHE A 162 -8.65 7.07 18.05
CA PHE A 162 -9.05 6.25 19.20
C PHE A 162 -8.00 6.27 20.30
N TYR A 163 -6.73 6.21 19.91
CA TYR A 163 -5.62 6.30 20.85
C TYR A 163 -5.57 7.64 21.56
N LEU A 164 -5.70 8.75 20.83
CA LEU A 164 -5.73 10.10 21.42
C LEU A 164 -6.94 10.31 22.35
N ILE A 165 -8.12 9.80 21.98
CA ILE A 165 -9.30 9.86 22.84
C ILE A 165 -9.01 9.15 24.17
N LYS A 166 -8.41 7.94 24.10
CA LYS A 166 -8.01 7.20 25.30
C LYS A 166 -7.01 8.00 26.12
N PHE A 167 -5.97 8.51 25.49
CA PHE A 167 -4.90 9.31 26.10
C PHE A 167 -5.43 10.55 26.84
N PHE A 168 -6.42 11.25 26.30
CA PHE A 168 -7.03 12.41 26.97
C PHE A 168 -8.09 12.04 28.02
N SER A 169 -8.58 10.80 28.01
CA SER A 169 -9.64 10.33 28.91
C SER A 169 -9.13 9.60 30.16
N SER A 170 -7.89 9.10 30.13
CA SER A 170 -7.24 8.43 31.27
C SER A 170 -6.15 9.31 31.88
N ASP A 171 -5.91 9.15 33.18
CA ASP A 171 -4.73 9.73 33.83
C ASP A 171 -3.47 9.27 33.09
N TYR A 172 -2.70 10.25 32.64
CA TYR A 172 -1.53 10.11 31.76
C TYR A 172 -0.51 9.10 32.28
N ASP A 173 -0.23 8.05 31.51
CA ASP A 173 0.90 7.15 31.73
C ASP A 173 1.99 7.41 30.66
N SER A 174 3.24 7.62 31.08
CA SER A 174 4.38 7.91 30.19
C SER A 174 4.66 6.82 29.14
N TYR A 175 4.04 5.66 29.27
CA TYR A 175 4.10 4.55 28.31
C TYR A 175 3.34 4.82 27.01
N ASP A 176 2.59 5.92 26.92
CA ASP A 176 1.69 6.17 25.80
C ASP A 176 2.32 6.87 24.56
N ILE A 177 3.37 7.66 24.75
CA ILE A 177 4.03 8.39 23.64
C ILE A 177 4.59 7.44 22.54
N PRO A 178 5.26 6.32 22.86
CA PRO A 178 5.77 5.40 21.85
C PRO A 178 4.68 4.82 20.92
N TYR A 179 3.46 4.63 21.41
CA TYR A 179 2.35 4.13 20.59
C TYR A 179 1.88 5.16 19.58
N LEU A 180 1.79 6.44 19.97
CA LEU A 180 1.47 7.53 19.05
C LEU A 180 2.51 7.62 17.92
N VAL A 181 3.80 7.53 18.26
CA VAL A 181 4.90 7.56 17.29
C VAL A 181 4.81 6.38 16.32
N ARG A 182 4.52 5.18 16.82
CA ARG A 182 4.30 3.99 15.98
C ARG A 182 3.12 4.17 15.02
N GLY A 183 2.00 4.70 15.52
CA GLY A 183 0.83 4.98 14.70
C GLY A 183 1.14 5.96 13.56
N LEU A 184 1.85 7.06 13.87
CA LEU A 184 2.28 8.04 12.88
C LEU A 184 3.26 7.47 11.84
N LEU A 185 4.22 6.66 12.28
CA LEU A 185 5.14 5.97 11.37
C LEU A 185 4.40 5.05 10.40
N LEU A 186 3.46 4.25 10.91
CA LEU A 186 2.64 3.40 10.07
C LEU A 186 1.77 4.22 9.11
N LEU A 187 1.14 5.30 9.58
CA LEU A 187 0.34 6.19 8.74
C LEU A 187 1.15 6.72 7.55
N ILE A 188 2.32 7.32 7.81
CA ILE A 188 3.20 7.86 6.76
C ILE A 188 3.70 6.74 5.84
N GLY A 189 4.09 5.60 6.44
CA GLY A 189 4.59 4.44 5.72
C GLY A 189 3.55 3.86 4.76
N PHE A 190 2.29 3.78 5.19
CA PHE A 190 1.18 3.27 4.40
C PHE A 190 0.71 4.24 3.32
N ILE A 191 0.64 5.54 3.60
CA ILE A 191 0.39 6.56 2.56
C ILE A 191 1.45 6.42 1.47
N SER A 192 2.71 6.35 1.85
CA SER A 192 3.82 6.29 0.91
C SER A 192 3.85 4.95 0.14
N ALA A 193 3.56 3.82 0.80
CA ALA A 193 3.43 2.52 0.15
C ALA A 193 2.32 2.52 -0.91
N GLY A 194 1.14 3.03 -0.54
CA GLY A 194 0.00 3.10 -1.46
C GLY A 194 0.30 4.01 -2.65
N LEU A 195 0.87 5.20 -2.43
CA LEU A 195 1.27 6.10 -3.53
C LEU A 195 2.33 5.46 -4.45
N TRP A 196 3.27 4.68 -3.89
CA TRP A 196 4.22 3.91 -4.68
C TRP A 196 3.57 2.79 -5.51
N LEU A 197 2.67 2.03 -4.90
CA LEU A 197 1.93 0.95 -5.56
C LEU A 197 1.01 1.49 -6.65
N SER A 198 0.36 2.62 -6.38
CA SER A 198 -0.63 3.24 -7.25
C SER A 198 -0.08 3.62 -8.63
N ASN A 199 -0.99 3.67 -9.60
CA ASN A 199 -0.74 4.27 -10.91
C ASN A 199 -1.11 5.76 -10.93
N PHE A 200 -0.95 6.48 -9.81
CA PHE A 200 -1.13 7.92 -9.81
C PHE A 200 -0.08 8.58 -10.72
N GLU A 201 -0.56 9.33 -11.71
CA GLU A 201 0.27 10.20 -12.53
C GLU A 201 0.44 11.52 -11.77
N PHE A 202 1.57 11.67 -11.09
CA PHE A 202 1.91 12.93 -10.42
C PHE A 202 2.38 13.93 -11.48
N GLY A 203 1.76 15.09 -11.56
CA GLY A 203 2.24 16.20 -12.39
C GLY A 203 1.85 16.16 -13.86
N LYS A 204 1.09 15.16 -14.33
CA LYS A 204 0.24 15.40 -15.51
C LYS A 204 -0.98 16.16 -15.01
N ALA A 205 -0.85 17.48 -14.92
CA ALA A 205 -2.01 18.31 -15.17
C ALA A 205 -2.63 17.72 -16.44
N LYS A 206 -3.82 17.12 -16.29
CA LYS A 206 -4.64 16.84 -17.44
C LYS A 206 -4.79 18.23 -18.02
N ASN A 207 -4.04 18.53 -19.07
CA ASN A 207 -4.39 19.59 -19.99
C ASN A 207 -5.71 19.12 -20.60
N THR A 208 -6.75 19.20 -19.79
CA THR A 208 -8.12 19.44 -20.18
C THR A 208 -8.09 20.90 -20.57
N THR A 209 -7.29 21.22 -21.58
CA THR A 209 -7.55 22.35 -22.43
C THR A 209 -8.80 21.94 -23.19
N THR A 210 -9.94 22.13 -22.53
CA THR A 210 -11.12 22.67 -23.17
C THR A 210 -10.75 24.08 -23.63
N THR A 211 -9.76 24.19 -24.51
CA THR A 211 -9.59 25.34 -25.36
C THR A 211 -10.36 24.99 -26.61
N THR A 212 -11.60 25.45 -26.66
CA THR A 212 -12.06 26.22 -27.82
C THR A 212 -11.07 27.37 -28.07
N GLN A 213 -9.85 27.03 -28.52
CA GLN A 213 -9.00 27.96 -29.23
C GLN A 213 -9.03 27.53 -30.68
N TYR A 214 -9.74 28.33 -31.46
CA TYR A 214 -9.37 28.58 -32.84
C TYR A 214 -7.87 28.87 -32.88
N GLN A 215 -7.09 27.90 -33.34
CA GLN A 215 -5.76 28.15 -33.87
C GLN A 215 -5.83 28.00 -35.40
N PRO A 216 -5.18 28.91 -36.16
CA PRO A 216 -5.25 28.90 -37.60
C PRO A 216 -4.56 27.65 -38.13
N VAL A 217 -5.22 26.99 -39.08
CA VAL A 217 -4.76 25.78 -39.76
C VAL A 217 -3.41 26.04 -40.42
N GLN A 218 -2.32 25.62 -39.77
CA GLN A 218 -1.09 25.34 -40.50
C GLN A 218 -1.31 24.07 -41.32
N LYS A 219 -1.51 24.22 -42.63
CA LYS A 219 -1.56 23.13 -43.60
C LYS A 219 -0.25 22.35 -43.54
N LYS A 220 -0.24 21.26 -42.77
CA LYS A 220 0.75 20.20 -42.89
C LYS A 220 0.58 19.61 -44.29
N LYS A 221 1.60 19.71 -45.14
CA LYS A 221 1.66 18.98 -46.42
C LYS A 221 1.67 17.48 -46.08
N THR A 222 0.50 16.88 -45.98
CA THR A 222 0.33 15.42 -45.95
C THR A 222 0.68 14.90 -47.33
N SER A 223 1.69 14.03 -47.39
CA SER A 223 2.09 13.34 -48.61
C SER A 223 0.89 12.54 -49.13
N ASP A 224 0.70 12.49 -50.45
CA ASP A 224 -0.38 11.73 -51.07
C ASP A 224 -0.29 10.23 -50.76
N ALA A 225 0.93 9.74 -50.47
CA ALA A 225 1.17 8.39 -49.96
C ALA A 225 0.51 8.15 -48.59
N ASP A 226 0.53 9.14 -47.69
CA ASP A 226 -0.06 9.01 -46.34
C ASP A 226 -1.60 9.01 -46.41
N LYS A 227 -2.18 9.73 -47.39
CA LYS A 227 -3.63 9.73 -47.62
C LYS A 227 -4.11 8.37 -48.14
N LEU A 228 -3.40 7.79 -49.11
CA LEU A 228 -3.72 6.47 -49.65
C LEU A 228 -3.62 5.36 -48.59
N LEU A 229 -2.60 5.45 -47.73
CA LEU A 229 -2.41 4.49 -46.63
C LEU A 229 -3.53 4.59 -45.60
N THR A 230 -4.04 5.80 -45.36
CA THR A 230 -5.19 6.05 -44.48
C THR A 230 -6.47 5.47 -45.07
N TYR A 231 -6.74 5.68 -46.37
CA TYR A 231 -7.90 5.11 -47.03
C TYR A 231 -7.87 3.59 -47.06
N LYS A 232 -6.69 2.99 -47.24
CA LYS A 232 -6.55 1.52 -47.20
C LYS A 232 -6.91 0.97 -45.83
N LYS A 233 -6.48 1.62 -44.73
CA LYS A 233 -6.86 1.22 -43.37
C LYS A 233 -8.36 1.33 -43.11
N LEU A 234 -9.04 2.32 -43.71
CA LEU A 234 -10.49 2.45 -43.58
C LEU A 234 -11.24 1.33 -44.31
N LEU A 235 -10.73 0.91 -45.47
CA LEU A 235 -11.24 -0.24 -46.21
C LEU A 235 -11.01 -1.55 -45.44
N ASP A 236 -9.79 -1.76 -44.93
CA ASP A 236 -9.43 -2.96 -44.15
C ASP A 236 -10.28 -3.09 -42.87
N ASN A 237 -10.68 -1.96 -42.29
CA ASN A 237 -11.57 -1.91 -41.12
C ASN A 237 -13.06 -1.92 -41.48
N GLY A 238 -13.43 -2.09 -42.76
CA GLY A 238 -14.81 -2.11 -43.23
C GLY A 238 -15.57 -0.79 -43.03
N SER A 239 -14.86 0.31 -42.79
CA SER A 239 -15.44 1.64 -42.56
C SER A 239 -15.80 2.37 -43.85
N ILE A 240 -15.24 1.94 -44.98
CA ILE A 240 -15.60 2.40 -46.34
C ILE A 240 -15.71 1.19 -47.27
N THR A 241 -16.45 1.33 -48.37
CA THR A 241 -16.58 0.27 -49.37
C THR A 241 -15.41 0.28 -50.37
N GLN A 242 -15.25 -0.82 -51.12
CA GLN A 242 -14.24 -0.91 -52.18
C GLN A 242 -14.41 0.17 -53.26
N GLU A 243 -15.66 0.53 -53.58
CA GLU A 243 -15.99 1.57 -54.56
C GLU A 243 -15.60 2.96 -54.06
N GLU A 244 -15.87 3.25 -52.79
CA GLU A 244 -15.47 4.52 -52.15
C GLU A 244 -13.94 4.64 -52.03
N PHE A 245 -13.24 3.53 -51.82
CA PHE A 245 -11.78 3.51 -51.80
C PHE A 245 -11.18 3.84 -53.18
N GLU A 246 -11.68 3.22 -54.25
CA GLU A 246 -11.16 3.47 -55.60
C GLU A 246 -11.47 4.90 -56.09
N GLN A 247 -12.64 5.45 -55.76
CA GLN A 247 -12.95 6.86 -56.02
C GLN A 247 -11.94 7.79 -55.32
N LYS A 248 -11.74 7.63 -54.00
CA LYS A 248 -10.81 8.48 -53.23
C LYS A 248 -9.34 8.29 -53.62
N LYS A 249 -8.96 7.09 -54.06
CA LYS A 249 -7.62 6.81 -54.59
C LYS A 249 -7.40 7.51 -55.94
N SER A 250 -8.40 7.47 -56.83
CA SER A 250 -8.33 8.18 -58.11
C SER A 250 -8.22 9.69 -57.94
N GLU A 251 -8.93 10.29 -56.98
CA GLU A 251 -8.84 11.72 -56.66
C GLU A 251 -7.46 12.14 -56.14
N VAL A 252 -6.79 11.27 -55.39
CA VAL A 252 -5.44 11.54 -54.87
C VAL A 252 -4.38 11.38 -55.95
N ILE A 253 -4.57 10.46 -56.90
CA ILE A 253 -3.61 10.20 -57.99
C ILE A 253 -3.78 11.21 -59.15
N ASN A 254 -5.01 11.64 -59.44
CA ASN A 254 -5.34 12.56 -60.55
C ASN A 254 -5.23 14.05 -60.19
N ASN A 255 -5.01 14.41 -58.92
CA ASN A 255 -4.73 15.80 -58.50
C ASN A 255 -3.23 16.18 -58.69
N LYS A 256 -2.58 15.62 -59.71
CA LYS A 256 -1.18 15.87 -60.06
C LYS A 256 -1.05 16.75 -61.30
#